data_AF-T0M870-F1
#
_entry.id   AF-T0M870-F1
#
_cell.length_a   1.000
_cell.length_b   1.000
_cell.length_c   1.000
_cell.angle_alpha   90.00
_cell.angle_beta   90.00
_cell.angle_gamma   90.00
#
_symmetry.space_group_name_H-M   'P 1'
#
loop_
_entity.id
_entity.type
_entity.pdbx_description
1 polymer ?
#
loop_
_entity_poly.entity_id
_entity_poly.type
_entity_poly.pdbx_seq_one_letter_code
_entity_poly.pdbx_strand_id
1 'polypeptide(L)' 'MFEVDYISLADPDSMQEINTVVPTKGAILSGAVKMLPVEEPQPGEDLGHSGGPSVRLIDNIILKPNTQFDDQECHF' A
#
# COMPACT_ATOMS: atom_id res chain seq x y z
N MET A 1 -4.42 -5.41 17.30
CA MET A 1 -4.63 -6.27 16.12
C MET A 1 -5.14 -5.40 14.97
N PHE A 2 -4.80 -5.69 13.73
CA PHE A 2 -5.26 -4.94 12.55
C PHE A 2 -5.95 -5.87 11.56
N GLU A 3 -6.85 -5.33 10.74
CA GLU A 3 -7.54 -6.05 9.67
C GLU A 3 -7.09 -5.50 8.33
N VAL A 4 -6.76 -6.39 7.38
CA VAL A 4 -6.50 -5.96 6.00
C VAL A 4 -7.84 -5.70 5.33
N ASP A 5 -8.05 -4.47 4.86
CA ASP A 5 -9.29 -4.05 4.24
C ASP A 5 -9.21 -4.28 2.72
N TYR A 6 -8.18 -3.74 2.07
CA TYR A 6 -7.89 -4.06 0.66
C TYR A 6 -6.41 -3.95 0.31
N ILE A 7 -6.02 -4.69 -0.73
CA ILE A 7 -4.74 -4.55 -1.42
C ILE A 7 -5.06 -4.54 -2.91
N SER A 8 -4.56 -3.55 -3.65
CA SER A 8 -4.78 -3.45 -5.08
C SER A 8 -3.54 -2.94 -5.82
N LEU A 9 -3.49 -3.25 -7.11
CA LEU A 9 -2.48 -2.73 -8.05
C LEU A 9 -3.20 -1.91 -9.10
N ALA A 10 -2.66 -0.73 -9.41
CA ALA A 10 -3.19 0.14 -10.44
C ALA A 10 -2.13 0.52 -11.48
N ASP A 11 -2.57 0.69 -12.71
CA ASP A 11 -1.79 1.27 -13.79
C ASP A 11 -1.44 2.73 -13.44
N PRO A 12 -0.16 3.13 -13.55
CA PRO A 12 0.29 4.43 -13.04
C PRO A 12 -0.24 5.63 -13.85
N ASP A 13 -0.69 5.41 -15.10
CA ASP A 13 -1.19 6.49 -15.96
C ASP A 13 -2.72 6.60 -15.88
N SER A 14 -3.40 5.45 -15.92
CA SER A 14 -4.87 5.39 -16.00
C SER A 14 -5.56 5.22 -14.66
N MET A 15 -4.82 4.87 -13.60
CA MET A 15 -5.34 4.51 -12.26
C MET A 15 -6.30 3.30 -12.26
N GLN A 16 -6.39 2.57 -13.38
CA GLN A 16 -7.23 1.38 -13.46
C GLN A 16 -6.57 0.20 -12.76
N GLU A 17 -7.38 -0.64 -12.11
CA GLU A 17 -6.88 -1.84 -11.47
C GLU A 17 -6.31 -2.82 -12.50
N ILE A 18 -5.15 -3.37 -12.17
CA ILE A 18 -4.42 -4.33 -12.99
C ILE A 18 -4.07 -5.55 -12.16
N ASN A 19 -4.04 -6.72 -12.80
CA ASN A 19 -3.63 -7.97 -12.14
C ASN A 19 -2.16 -8.31 -12.40
N THR A 20 -1.47 -7.55 -13.25
CA THR A 20 -0.09 -7.85 -13.67
C THR A 20 0.67 -6.55 -13.90
N VAL A 21 1.87 -6.47 -13.33
CA VAL A 21 2.77 -5.33 -13.49
C VAL A 21 3.57 -5.49 -14.77
N VAL A 22 3.59 -4.47 -15.62
CA VAL A 22 4.50 -4.39 -16.76
C VAL A 22 5.82 -3.82 -16.24
N PRO A 23 6.94 -4.57 -16.23
CA PRO A 23 8.17 -4.13 -15.55
C PRO A 23 8.71 -2.79 -16.07
N THR A 24 8.63 -2.53 -17.37
CA THR A 24 9.09 -1.28 -17.99
C THR A 24 8.17 -0.09 -17.72
N LYS A 25 6.99 -0.31 -17.15
CA LYS A 25 6.01 0.72 -16.80
C LYS A 25 5.88 0.94 -15.29
N GLY A 26 6.04 -0.12 -14.50
CA GLY A 26 5.76 -0.10 -13.07
C GLY A 26 4.26 -0.18 -12.76
N ALA A 27 3.90 0.14 -11.51
CA ALA A 27 2.52 0.12 -11.01
C ALA A 27 2.39 0.92 -9.69
N ILE A 28 1.16 1.17 -9.25
CA ILE A 28 0.87 1.71 -7.92
C ILE A 28 0.29 0.58 -7.07
N LEU A 29 0.97 0.22 -5.98
CA LEU A 29 0.48 -0.72 -4.98
C LEU A 29 -0.22 0.06 -3.88
N SER A 30 -1.53 -0.12 -3.74
CA SER A 30 -2.34 0.49 -2.70
C SER A 30 -2.73 -0.53 -1.67
N GLY A 31 -2.65 -0.15 -0.39
CA GLY A 31 -3.09 -0.98 0.72
C GLY A 31 -3.89 -0.16 1.71
N ALA A 32 -4.94 -0.77 2.27
CA ALA A 32 -5.61 -0.23 3.44
C ALA A 32 -5.72 -1.27 4.54
N VAL A 33 -5.46 -0.82 5.77
CA VAL A 33 -5.63 -1.60 6.98
C VAL A 33 -6.49 -0.85 7.96
N LYS A 34 -7.35 -1.58 8.66
CA LYS A 34 -8.16 -1.06 9.75
C LYS A 34 -7.47 -1.37 11.06
N MET A 35 -7.11 -0.31 11.76
CA MET A 35 -6.62 -0.38 13.13
C MET A 35 -7.83 -0.43 14.06
N LEU A 36 -7.90 -1.50 14.86
CA LEU A 36 -8.94 -1.64 15.88
C LEU A 36 -8.64 -0.72 17.07
N PRO A 37 -9.68 -0.26 17.80
CA PRO A 37 -9.52 0.46 19.05
C PRO A 37 -8.64 -0.31 20.05
N VAL A 38 -7.99 0.43 20.94
CA VAL A 38 -7.28 -0.16 22.08
C VAL A 38 -8.32 -0.66 23.09
N GLU A 39 -8.34 -1.97 23.35
CA GLU A 39 -9.36 -2.60 24.21
C GLU A 39 -9.16 -2.30 25.70
N GLU A 40 -7.91 -2.23 26.18
CA GLU A 40 -7.56 -2.01 27.59
C GLU A 40 -6.56 -0.84 27.75
N PRO A 41 -7.02 0.40 27.53
CA PRO A 41 -6.16 1.57 27.66
C PRO A 41 -5.69 1.77 29.10
N GLN A 42 -4.41 2.09 29.29
CA GLN A 42 -3.83 2.28 30.61
C GLN A 42 -4.16 3.68 31.17
N PRO A 43 -4.19 3.86 32.51
CA PRO A 43 -4.42 5.17 33.10
C PRO A 43 -3.39 6.21 32.63
N GLY A 44 -3.87 7.29 32.01
CA GLY A 44 -3.02 8.36 31.47
C GLY A 44 -2.51 8.14 30.04
N GLU A 45 -2.93 7.07 29.37
CA GLU A 45 -2.66 6.85 27.95
C GLU A 45 -3.47 7.81 27.08
N ASP A 46 -2.80 8.44 26.10
CA ASP A 46 -3.45 9.29 25.10
C ASP A 46 -4.05 8.42 23.99
N LEU A 47 -5.37 8.28 24.01
CA LEU A 47 -6.12 7.52 23.02
C LEU A 47 -6.46 8.35 21.77
N GLY A 48 -5.99 9.59 21.70
CA GLY A 48 -6.31 10.52 20.64
C GLY A 48 -7.77 10.97 20.66
N HIS A 49 -8.28 11.38 19.50
CA HIS A 49 -9.61 11.97 19.40
C HIS A 49 -10.72 10.94 19.69
N SER A 50 -11.78 11.36 20.39
CA SER A 50 -12.98 10.54 20.68
C SER A 50 -12.71 9.19 21.36
N GLY A 51 -11.61 9.05 22.11
CA GLY A 51 -11.31 7.82 22.87
C GLY A 51 -10.77 6.67 22.02
N GLY A 52 -10.12 6.97 20.88
CA GLY A 52 -9.44 5.98 20.06
C GLY A 52 -10.37 5.11 19.21
N PRO A 53 -11.26 5.69 18.37
CA PRO A 53 -12.09 4.91 17.47
C PRO A 53 -11.25 4.16 16.44
N SER A 54 -11.86 3.19 15.76
CA SER A 54 -11.18 2.47 14.69
C SER A 54 -10.76 3.43 13.58
N VAL A 55 -9.51 3.31 13.14
CA VAL A 55 -8.94 4.15 12.07
C VAL A 55 -8.58 3.29 10.87
N ARG A 56 -8.89 3.78 9.66
CA ARG A 56 -8.41 3.17 8.41
C ARG A 56 -7.15 3.89 7.98
N LEU A 57 -6.04 3.15 7.92
CA LEU A 57 -4.77 3.62 7.38
C LEU A 57 -4.69 3.20 5.92
N ILE A 58 -4.37 4.14 5.04
CA ILE A 58 -4.24 3.92 3.60
C ILE A 58 -2.85 4.38 3.20
N ASP A 59 -2.14 3.56 2.44
CA ASP A 59 -0.86 3.93 1.86
C ASP A 59 -0.72 3.42 0.42
N ASN A 60 0.10 4.11 -0.36
CA ASN A 60 0.39 3.83 -1.75
C ASN A 60 1.90 3.77 -1.96
N ILE A 61 2.38 2.66 -2.51
CA ILE A 61 3.78 2.47 -2.89
C ILE A 61 3.87 2.51 -4.42
N ILE A 62 4.69 3.44 -4.93
CA ILE A 62 4.99 3.52 -6.37
C ILE A 62 6.06 2.49 -6.71
N LEU A 63 5.69 1.49 -7.51
CA LEU A 63 6.62 0.54 -8.11
C LEU A 63 7.19 1.18 -9.38
N LYS A 64 8.47 1.58 -9.33
CA LYS A 64 9.13 2.24 -10.46
C LYS A 64 9.38 1.26 -11.62
N PRO A 65 9.39 1.74 -12.87
CA PRO A 65 9.90 0.99 -14.00
C PRO A 65 11.25 0.33 -13.71
N ASN A 66 11.38 -0.94 -14.06
CA ASN A 66 12.65 -1.64 -14.11
C ASN A 66 13.23 -1.56 -15.53
N THR A 67 14.32 -0.83 -15.69
CA THR A 67 15.03 -0.66 -16.97
C THR A 67 16.13 -1.70 -17.21
N GLN A 68 16.38 -2.64 -16.27
CA GLN A 68 17.46 -3.63 -16.41
C GLN A 68 17.26 -4.67 -17.53
N PHE A 69 16.13 -4.66 -18.23
CA PHE A 69 15.93 -5.54 -19.38
C PHE A 69 16.62 -5.06 -20.67
N ASP A 70 17.12 -3.83 -20.72
CA ASP A 70 17.87 -3.30 -21.88
C ASP A 70 19.34 -3.74 -21.91
N ASP A 71 19.92 -4.15 -20.78
CA ASP A 71 21.36 -4.40 -20.66
C ASP A 71 21.79 -5.86 -20.89
N GLN A 72 20.83 -6.79 -21.13
CA GLN A 72 21.15 -8.23 -21.24
C GLN A 72 21.12 -8.80 -22.67
N GLU A 73 20.80 -8.02 -23.71
CA GLU A 73 20.86 -8.49 -25.11
C GLU A 73 22.15 -8.12 -25.88
N CYS A 74 23.01 -7.25 -25.33
CA CYS A 74 24.24 -6.81 -26.00
C CYS A 74 25.49 -7.62 -25.60
N HIS A 75 25.44 -8.95 -25.69
CA HIS A 75 26.65 -9.80 -25.69
C HIS A 75 26.49 -10.93 -26.71
N PHE A 76 26.83 -10.63 -27.97
CA PHE A 76 27.18 -11.60 -29.01
C PHE A 76 28.63 -11.38 -29.45
#